data_AF-A0A1G5BS04-F1
#
_entry.id   AF-A0A1G5BS04-F1
#
_cell.length_a   1.000
_cell.length_b   1.000
_cell.length_c   1.000
_cell.angle_alpha   90.00
_cell.angle_beta   90.00
_cell.angle_gamma   90.00
#
_symmetry.space_group_name_H-M   'P 1'
#
loop_
_entity.id
_entity.type
_entity.pdbx_description
1 polymer ?
#
loop_
_entity_poly.entity_id
_entity_poly.type
_entity_poly.pdbx_seq_one_letter_code
_entity_poly.pdbx_strand_id
1 'polypeptide(L)'
;MSQNQLNRYNVISMVIDGHLKVADAAKSLCLSERQIIRLKKGVMKEGVAFLIHKNSGKKPLHTIEDNLKNQILSLRNTDVYMNSNFLHFKELLEIHEKIKISYNALYHILTKAGFKSPKKHRKPKQHHRRKRMPKEGLLIQMDATPFEWFGGNEQFALHGAIDVATGFLNYMN
;
A
#
# COMPACT_ATOMS: atom_id res chain seq x y z
N MET A 1 4.49 26.71 11.44
CA MET A 1 5.93 26.80 11.81
C MET A 1 6.25 25.64 12.72
N SER A 2 7.33 24.90 12.44
CA SER A 2 7.79 23.80 13.31
C SER A 2 8.54 24.34 14.53
N GLN A 3 8.56 23.60 15.64
CA GLN A 3 9.33 23.94 16.84
C GLN A 3 10.80 24.25 16.54
N ASN A 4 11.40 23.51 15.61
CA ASN A 4 12.79 23.73 15.18
C ASN A 4 12.97 25.06 14.43
N GLN A 5 11.96 25.53 13.70
CA GLN A 5 12.00 26.82 13.01
C GLN A 5 11.86 27.99 13.99
N LEU A 6 11.04 27.82 15.04
CA LEU A 6 10.90 28.80 16.13
C LEU A 6 12.19 28.94 16.92
N ASN A 7 12.80 27.82 17.33
CA ASN A 7 14.09 27.85 18.03
C ASN A 7 15.17 28.53 17.16
N ARG A 8 15.22 28.18 15.88
CA ARG A 8 16.15 28.79 14.93
C ARG A 8 15.92 30.30 14.78
N TYR A 9 14.67 30.77 14.80
CA TYR A 9 14.38 32.20 14.77
C TYR A 9 14.94 32.91 16.00
N ASN A 10 14.66 32.40 17.20
CA ASN A 10 15.11 32.99 18.45
C ASN A 10 16.64 33.13 18.51
N VAL A 11 17.37 32.07 18.16
CA VAL A 11 18.84 32.10 18.14
C VAL A 11 19.36 33.11 17.11
N ILE A 12 18.75 33.20 15.93
CA ILE A 12 19.16 34.18 14.91
C ILE A 12 18.83 35.61 15.34
N SER A 13 17.69 35.86 15.99
CA SER A 13 17.35 37.17 16.55
C SER A 13 18.40 37.63 17.57
N MET A 14 18.83 36.75 18.48
CA MET A 14 19.92 37.07 19.44
C MET A 14 21.24 37.42 18.74
N VAL A 15 21.53 36.84 17.57
CA VAL A 15 22.71 37.19 16.74
C VAL A 15 22.54 38.51 15.97
N ILE A 16 21.30 38.90 15.67
CA ILE A 16 20.98 40.20 15.06
C ILE A 16 21.12 41.30 16.11
N ASP A 17 20.57 41.08 17.31
CA ASP A 17 20.58 42.02 18.44
C ASP A 17 21.96 42.18 19.09
N GLY A 18 22.94 41.36 18.68
CA GLY A 18 24.32 41.43 19.15
C GLY A 18 24.57 40.70 20.48
N HIS A 19 23.57 40.01 21.02
CA HIS A 19 23.68 39.23 22.27
C HIS A 19 24.42 37.89 22.09
N LEU A 20 24.53 37.39 20.86
CA LEU A 20 25.17 36.10 20.57
C LEU A 20 26.14 36.19 19.38
N LYS A 21 27.33 35.58 19.51
CA LYS A 21 28.30 35.49 18.40
C LYS A 21 27.87 34.43 17.38
N VAL A 22 28.30 34.63 16.14
CA VAL A 22 28.00 33.69 15.02
C VAL A 22 28.51 32.28 15.31
N ALA A 23 29.70 32.14 15.89
CA ALA A 23 30.28 30.84 16.26
C ALA A 23 29.46 30.12 17.34
N ASP A 24 28.92 30.84 18.32
CA ASP A 24 28.12 30.26 19.41
C ASP A 24 26.74 29.83 18.92
N ALA A 25 26.12 30.62 18.03
CA ALA A 25 24.89 30.27 17.34
C ALA A 25 25.06 29.04 16.42
N ALA A 26 26.20 28.94 15.72
CA ALA A 26 26.55 27.80 14.88
C ALA A 26 26.60 26.50 15.69
N LYS A 27 27.26 26.54 16.86
CA LYS A 27 27.30 25.42 17.81
C LYS A 27 25.91 25.06 18.32
N SER A 28 25.13 26.04 18.78
CA SER A 28 23.79 25.82 19.34
C SER A 28 22.79 25.20 18.36
N LEU A 29 22.88 25.54 17.08
CA LEU A 29 21.99 25.02 16.04
C LEU A 29 22.57 23.84 15.24
N CYS A 30 23.81 23.43 15.56
CA CYS A 30 24.57 22.45 14.78
C CYS A 30 24.64 22.80 13.28
N LEU A 31 24.87 24.07 12.95
CA LEU A 31 24.98 24.59 11.58
C LEU A 31 26.37 25.18 11.35
N SER A 32 26.77 25.35 10.09
CA SER A 32 27.99 26.09 9.78
C SER A 32 27.81 27.59 9.97
N GLU A 33 28.89 28.30 10.31
CA GLU A 33 28.87 29.76 10.44
C GLU A 33 28.37 30.45 9.16
N ARG A 34 28.73 29.91 7.98
CA ARG A 34 28.20 30.38 6.69
C ARG A 34 26.69 30.28 6.60
N GLN A 35 26.09 29.19 7.11
CA GLN A 35 24.64 29.04 7.16
C GLN A 35 24.02 30.05 8.13
N ILE A 36 24.62 30.30 9.29
CA ILE A 36 24.16 31.31 10.24
C ILE A 36 24.18 32.71 9.61
N ILE A 37 25.27 33.08 8.93
CA ILE A 37 25.38 34.38 8.23
C ILE A 37 24.31 34.50 7.14
N ARG A 38 24.05 33.43 6.37
CA ARG A 38 22.99 33.41 5.37
C ARG A 38 21.60 33.58 6.01
N LEU A 39 21.33 32.89 7.11
CA LEU A 39 20.07 32.97 7.85
C LEU A 39 19.88 34.37 8.43
N LYS A 40 20.91 34.95 9.05
CA LYS A 40 20.92 36.33 9.54
C LYS A 40 20.52 37.32 8.45
N LYS A 41 21.21 37.27 7.29
CA LYS A 41 20.90 38.14 6.13
C LYS A 41 19.47 37.96 5.63
N GLY A 42 18.99 36.72 5.55
CA GLY A 42 17.63 36.42 5.11
C GLY A 42 16.56 36.91 6.08
N VAL A 43 16.77 36.70 7.40
CA VAL A 43 15.85 37.16 8.45
C VAL A 43 15.83 38.68 8.55
N MET A 44 16.96 39.37 8.35
CA MET A 44 16.97 40.84 8.30
C MET A 44 16.16 41.42 7.13
N LYS A 45 16.08 40.70 6.00
CA LYS A 45 15.37 41.17 4.79
C LYS A 45 13.89 40.77 4.77
N GLU A 46 13.59 39.53 5.13
CA GLU A 46 12.27 38.91 4.94
C GLU A 46 11.64 38.46 6.28
N GLY A 47 12.30 38.71 7.41
CA GLY A 47 11.80 38.35 8.74
C GLY A 47 11.68 36.85 8.97
N VAL A 48 10.70 36.46 9.80
CA VAL A 48 10.38 35.06 10.13
C VAL A 48 10.03 34.25 8.87
N ALA A 49 9.49 34.88 7.82
CA ALA A 49 9.07 34.22 6.59
C ALA A 49 10.24 33.51 5.89
N PHE A 50 11.48 34.03 6.00
CA PHE A 50 12.67 33.42 5.41
C PHE A 50 12.95 32.00 5.95
N LEU A 51 12.60 31.75 7.22
CA LEU A 51 12.83 30.48 7.90
C LEU A 51 11.74 29.45 7.60
N ILE A 52 10.61 29.89 7.05
CA ILE A 52 9.58 28.99 6.55
C ILE A 52 10.14 28.30 5.30
N HIS A 53 10.16 26.97 5.30
CA HIS A 53 10.59 26.22 4.13
C HIS A 53 9.70 26.61 2.94
N LYS A 54 10.29 26.95 1.79
CA LYS A 54 9.52 27.48 0.64
C LYS A 54 8.47 26.51 0.06
N ASN A 55 8.62 25.22 0.35
CA ASN A 55 7.61 24.19 0.01
C ASN A 55 6.64 23.87 1.16
N SER A 56 6.74 24.52 2.33
CA SER A 56 5.72 24.37 3.39
C SER A 56 4.37 24.86 2.88
N GLY A 57 3.34 24.03 3.04
CA GLY A 57 1.98 24.32 2.61
C GLY A 57 1.73 24.16 1.11
N LYS A 58 2.75 23.90 0.29
CA LYS A 58 2.58 23.66 -1.15
C LYS A 58 2.39 22.18 -1.42
N LYS A 59 1.36 21.84 -2.20
CA LYS A 59 1.21 20.50 -2.80
C LYS A 59 2.26 20.35 -3.91
N PRO A 60 3.02 19.24 -3.97
CA PRO A 60 3.88 18.94 -5.11
C PRO A 60 3.10 18.93 -6.44
N LEU A 61 3.74 19.28 -7.55
CA LEU A 61 3.10 19.31 -8.88
C LEU A 61 2.50 17.95 -9.27
N HIS A 62 3.14 16.86 -8.88
CA HIS A 62 2.70 15.49 -9.18
C HIS A 62 1.71 14.92 -8.15
N THR A 63 1.09 15.78 -7.33
CA THR A 63 0.06 15.35 -6.39
C THR A 63 -1.18 14.95 -7.17
N ILE A 64 -1.72 13.78 -6.86
CA ILE A 64 -3.02 13.35 -7.39
C ILE A 64 -4.08 14.36 -6.98
N GLU A 65 -4.88 14.81 -7.93
CA GLU A 65 -5.96 15.76 -7.70
C GLU A 65 -6.91 15.26 -6.60
N ASP A 66 -7.33 16.16 -5.71
CA ASP A 66 -8.21 15.78 -4.60
C ASP A 66 -9.55 15.23 -5.10
N ASN A 67 -10.02 15.70 -6.27
CA ASN A 67 -11.22 15.19 -6.92
C ASN A 67 -11.07 13.69 -7.26
N LEU A 68 -10.00 13.33 -7.98
CA LEU A 68 -9.71 11.92 -8.32
C LEU A 68 -9.56 11.06 -7.07
N LYS A 69 -8.92 11.59 -6.02
CA LYS A 69 -8.80 10.89 -4.75
C LYS A 69 -10.16 10.61 -4.12
N ASN A 70 -11.04 11.60 -4.07
CA ASN A 70 -12.39 11.45 -3.52
C ASN A 70 -13.23 10.47 -4.34
N GLN A 71 -13.09 10.49 -5.67
CA GLN A 71 -13.74 9.54 -6.57
C GLN A 71 -13.28 8.10 -6.30
N ILE A 72 -11.98 7.86 -6.12
CA ILE A 72 -11.46 6.52 -5.79
C ILE A 72 -12.02 6.03 -4.44
N LEU A 73 -12.15 6.94 -3.46
CA LEU A 73 -12.69 6.60 -2.14
C LEU A 73 -14.19 6.33 -2.17
N SER A 74 -14.97 7.08 -2.95
CA SER A 74 -16.40 6.81 -3.13
C SER A 74 -16.63 5.46 -3.80
N LEU A 75 -15.89 5.17 -4.87
CA LEU A 75 -15.92 3.87 -5.55
C LEU A 75 -15.56 2.73 -4.60
N ARG A 76 -14.57 2.92 -3.71
CA ARG A 76 -14.20 1.88 -2.76
C ARG A 76 -15.34 1.49 -1.80
N ASN A 77 -16.25 2.42 -1.51
CA ASN A 77 -17.39 2.20 -0.61
C ASN A 77 -18.59 1.54 -1.30
N THR A 78 -18.58 1.40 -2.63
CA THR A 78 -19.65 0.73 -3.37
C THR A 78 -19.59 -0.79 -3.17
N ASP A 79 -20.76 -1.45 -3.11
CA ASP A 79 -20.87 -2.91 -2.93
C ASP A 79 -20.06 -3.73 -3.94
N VAL A 80 -19.99 -3.25 -5.18
CA VAL A 80 -19.24 -3.87 -6.29
C VAL A 80 -17.75 -4.02 -5.93
N TYR A 81 -17.17 -3.05 -5.22
CA TYR A 81 -15.74 -2.97 -5.00
C TYR A 81 -15.32 -3.28 -3.56
N MET A 82 -16.27 -3.31 -2.61
CA MET A 82 -16.00 -3.46 -1.17
C MET A 82 -15.15 -4.70 -0.84
N ASN A 83 -15.45 -5.83 -1.49
CA ASN A 83 -14.83 -7.12 -1.21
C ASN A 83 -13.52 -7.38 -2.00
N SER A 84 -13.13 -6.46 -2.88
CA SER A 84 -11.91 -6.61 -3.69
C SER A 84 -10.65 -6.36 -2.84
N ASN A 85 -9.59 -7.13 -3.11
CA ASN A 85 -8.26 -6.79 -2.59
C ASN A 85 -7.73 -5.54 -3.31
N PHE A 86 -6.73 -4.85 -2.76
CA PHE A 86 -6.27 -3.57 -3.35
C PHE A 86 -5.66 -3.71 -4.75
N LEU A 87 -5.03 -4.85 -5.06
CA LEU A 87 -4.49 -5.11 -6.39
C LEU A 87 -5.63 -5.29 -7.40
N HIS A 88 -6.61 -6.10 -7.05
CA HIS A 88 -7.78 -6.34 -7.86
C HIS A 88 -8.63 -5.07 -8.02
N PHE A 89 -8.75 -4.26 -6.97
CA PHE A 89 -9.41 -2.97 -7.05
C PHE A 89 -8.73 -2.04 -8.06
N LYS A 90 -7.39 -2.03 -8.11
CA LYS A 90 -6.64 -1.27 -9.13
C LYS A 90 -7.01 -1.73 -10.55
N GLU A 91 -7.09 -3.04 -10.78
CA GLU A 91 -7.47 -3.61 -12.09
C GLU A 91 -8.89 -3.20 -12.47
N LEU A 92 -9.83 -3.29 -11.52
CA LEU A 92 -11.22 -2.91 -11.72
C LEU A 92 -11.36 -1.41 -12.02
N LEU A 93 -10.60 -0.55 -11.35
CA LEU A 93 -10.55 0.89 -11.64
C LEU A 93 -10.07 1.17 -13.07
N GLU A 94 -9.10 0.41 -13.58
CA GLU A 94 -8.59 0.58 -14.93
C GLU A 94 -9.59 0.09 -15.99
N ILE A 95 -10.26 -1.05 -15.73
CA ILE A 95 -11.19 -1.68 -16.67
C ILE A 95 -12.53 -0.93 -16.74
N HIS A 96 -13.15 -0.67 -15.59
CA HIS A 96 -14.52 -0.15 -15.52
C HIS A 96 -14.57 1.38 -15.50
N GLU A 97 -13.63 2.01 -14.79
CA GLU A 97 -13.66 3.45 -14.53
C GLU A 97 -12.62 4.22 -15.37
N LYS A 98 -11.78 3.51 -16.13
CA LYS A 98 -10.65 4.06 -16.93
C LYS A 98 -9.65 4.89 -16.10
N ILE A 99 -9.58 4.65 -14.80
CA ILE A 99 -8.67 5.35 -13.88
C ILE A 99 -7.34 4.58 -13.80
N LYS A 100 -6.28 5.16 -14.38
CA LYS A 100 -4.92 4.62 -14.27
C LYS A 100 -4.20 5.23 -13.07
N ILE A 101 -3.87 4.39 -12.09
CA ILE A 101 -3.13 4.79 -10.89
C ILE A 101 -2.06 3.75 -10.53
N SER A 102 -0.92 4.20 -10.03
CA SER A 102 0.10 3.28 -9.52
C SER A 102 -0.37 2.58 -8.25
N TYR A 103 0.06 1.34 -8.04
CA TYR A 103 -0.34 0.58 -6.86
C TYR A 103 0.03 1.28 -5.55
N ASN A 104 1.25 1.84 -5.44
CA ASN A 104 1.66 2.57 -4.23
C ASN A 104 0.79 3.80 -3.96
N ALA A 105 0.43 4.57 -4.99
CA ALA A 105 -0.41 5.74 -4.79
C ALA A 105 -1.80 5.34 -4.30
N LEU A 106 -2.41 4.31 -4.91
CA LEU A 106 -3.68 3.74 -4.48
C LEU A 106 -3.60 3.20 -3.05
N TYR A 107 -2.56 2.44 -2.74
CA TYR A 107 -2.32 1.89 -1.41
C TYR A 107 -2.27 2.99 -0.34
N HIS A 108 -1.53 4.07 -0.59
CA HIS A 108 -1.47 5.20 0.34
C HIS A 108 -2.79 5.95 0.47
N ILE A 109 -3.54 6.14 -0.62
CA ILE A 109 -4.88 6.77 -0.57
C ILE A 109 -5.81 5.94 0.32
N LEU A 110 -5.88 4.64 0.08
CA LEU A 110 -6.78 3.74 0.80
C LEU A 110 -6.37 3.57 2.27
N THR A 111 -5.09 3.36 2.55
CA THR A 111 -4.60 3.20 3.93
C THR A 111 -4.72 4.49 4.75
N LYS A 112 -4.46 5.67 4.16
CA LYS A 112 -4.71 6.96 4.84
C LYS A 112 -6.19 7.18 5.14
N ALA A 113 -7.09 6.66 4.31
CA ALA A 113 -8.53 6.69 4.55
C ALA A 113 -9.02 5.58 5.50
N GLY A 114 -8.12 4.75 6.04
CA GLY A 114 -8.43 3.71 7.03
C GLY A 114 -8.86 2.37 6.45
N PHE A 115 -8.89 2.21 5.12
CA PHE A 115 -9.23 0.93 4.51
C PHE A 115 -8.16 -0.13 4.77
N LYS A 116 -8.61 -1.36 5.00
CA LYS A 116 -7.75 -2.54 5.17
C LYS A 116 -8.05 -3.54 4.05
N SER A 117 -6.99 -4.09 3.46
CA SER A 117 -7.16 -5.14 2.45
C SER A 117 -7.74 -6.40 3.12
N PRO A 118 -8.85 -6.98 2.60
CA PRO A 118 -9.54 -8.11 3.23
C PRO A 118 -8.69 -9.37 3.42
N LYS A 119 -7.63 -9.55 2.62
CA LYS A 119 -6.78 -10.74 2.61
C LYS A 119 -5.34 -10.39 2.99
N LYS A 120 -5.08 -10.18 4.28
CA LYS A 120 -3.73 -9.89 4.79
C LYS A 120 -2.83 -11.15 4.83
N HIS A 121 -3.42 -12.33 5.04
CA HIS A 121 -2.70 -13.61 5.09
C HIS A 121 -3.45 -14.72 4.37
N ARG A 122 -2.71 -15.67 3.77
CA ARG A 122 -3.27 -16.92 3.28
C ARG A 122 -3.77 -17.72 4.48
N LYS A 123 -5.06 -18.07 4.50
CA LYS A 123 -5.60 -18.95 5.56
C LYS A 123 -4.74 -20.23 5.60
N PRO A 124 -4.34 -20.70 6.79
CA PRO A 124 -3.66 -21.98 6.90
C PRO A 124 -4.54 -23.06 6.27
N LYS A 125 -3.92 -24.00 5.55
CA LYS A 125 -4.64 -25.14 4.99
C LYS A 125 -5.14 -25.99 6.15
N GLN A 126 -6.46 -26.10 6.31
CA GLN A 126 -7.06 -26.96 7.35
C GLN A 126 -6.75 -28.44 7.10
N HIS A 127 -6.58 -28.85 5.83
CA HIS A 127 -6.27 -30.21 5.47
C HIS A 127 -4.82 -30.35 5.01
N HIS A 128 -4.08 -31.21 5.70
CA HIS A 128 -2.78 -31.68 5.23
C HIS A 128 -2.98 -32.66 4.08
N ARG A 129 -2.22 -32.51 3.00
CA ARG A 129 -2.18 -33.53 1.95
C ARG A 129 -1.60 -34.80 2.56
N ARG A 130 -2.27 -35.93 2.35
CA ARG A 130 -1.75 -37.27 2.68
C ARG A 130 -0.40 -37.48 1.96
N LYS A 131 0.52 -38.21 2.59
CA LYS A 131 1.76 -38.66 1.92
C LYS A 131 1.42 -39.65 0.81
N ARG A 132 2.15 -39.60 -0.31
CA ARG A 132 2.02 -40.57 -1.41
C ARG A 132 2.46 -41.96 -0.95
N MET A 133 1.87 -43.00 -1.54
CA MET A 133 2.32 -44.38 -1.32
C MET A 133 3.66 -44.64 -2.04
N PRO A 134 4.48 -45.57 -1.58
CA PRO A 134 5.82 -45.81 -2.14
C PRO A 134 5.82 -46.57 -3.47
N LYS A 135 4.74 -47.29 -3.80
CA LYS A 135 4.59 -48.07 -5.03
C LYS A 135 3.15 -47.99 -5.56
N GLU A 136 3.02 -48.10 -6.87
CA GLU A 136 1.73 -48.20 -7.58
C GLU A 136 0.92 -49.41 -7.11
N GLY A 137 -0.41 -49.28 -7.12
CA GLY A 137 -1.36 -50.33 -6.76
C GLY A 137 -1.57 -50.52 -5.26
N LEU A 138 -0.79 -49.85 -4.41
CA LEU A 138 -0.91 -49.98 -2.95
C LEU A 138 -2.15 -49.27 -2.39
N LEU A 139 -2.59 -48.19 -3.03
CA LEU A 139 -3.80 -47.47 -2.65
C LEU A 139 -4.37 -46.74 -3.85
N ILE A 140 -5.61 -47.05 -4.18
CA ILE A 140 -6.40 -46.36 -5.20
C ILE A 140 -7.46 -45.54 -4.47
N GLN A 141 -7.45 -44.23 -4.69
CA GLN A 141 -8.50 -43.34 -4.22
C GLN A 141 -9.58 -43.26 -5.29
N MET A 142 -10.77 -43.78 -4.99
CA MET A 142 -11.94 -43.67 -5.84
C MET A 142 -12.88 -42.60 -5.30
N ASP A 143 -13.40 -41.76 -6.19
CA ASP A 143 -14.44 -40.79 -5.86
C ASP A 143 -15.44 -40.70 -7.02
N ALA A 144 -16.67 -40.30 -6.70
CA ALA A 144 -17.75 -40.17 -7.67
C ALA A 144 -18.48 -38.84 -7.45
N THR A 145 -18.64 -38.07 -8.52
CA THR A 145 -19.35 -36.79 -8.47
C THR A 145 -20.62 -36.86 -9.31
N PRO A 146 -21.82 -36.78 -8.69
CA PRO A 146 -23.07 -36.66 -9.42
C PRO A 146 -23.15 -35.28 -10.09
N PHE A 147 -23.37 -35.25 -11.40
CA PHE A 147 -23.52 -34.02 -12.18
C PHE A 147 -24.30 -34.28 -13.48
N GLU A 148 -24.84 -33.23 -14.08
CA GLU A 148 -25.57 -33.27 -15.37
C GLU A 148 -24.59 -33.31 -16.55
N TRP A 149 -23.74 -34.34 -16.59
CA TRP A 149 -22.63 -34.45 -17.55
C TRP A 149 -23.03 -34.35 -19.03
N PHE A 150 -24.27 -34.73 -19.35
CA PHE A 150 -24.80 -34.74 -20.71
C PHE A 150 -25.78 -33.59 -21.01
N GLY A 151 -25.85 -32.56 -20.16
CA GLY A 151 -26.61 -31.33 -20.42
C GLY A 151 -28.13 -31.46 -20.37
N GLY A 152 -28.64 -32.47 -19.65
CA GLY A 152 -30.07 -32.63 -19.31
C GLY A 152 -30.32 -32.50 -17.81
N ASN A 153 -31.49 -32.93 -17.33
CA ASN A 153 -31.85 -32.86 -15.91
C ASN A 153 -31.55 -34.15 -15.13
N GLU A 154 -30.92 -35.13 -15.77
CA GLU A 154 -30.54 -36.40 -15.16
C GLU A 154 -29.08 -36.32 -14.69
N GLN A 155 -28.86 -36.67 -13.43
CA GLN A 155 -27.51 -36.69 -12.86
C GLN A 155 -26.87 -38.05 -13.08
N PHE A 156 -25.66 -38.02 -13.62
CA PHE A 156 -24.81 -39.20 -13.76
C PHE A 156 -23.60 -39.06 -12.83
N ALA A 157 -23.12 -40.18 -12.31
CA ALA A 157 -21.93 -40.21 -11.47
C ALA A 157 -20.72 -40.63 -12.30
N LEU A 158 -19.81 -39.68 -12.55
CA LEU A 158 -18.51 -40.01 -13.12
C LEU A 158 -17.63 -40.56 -12.00
N HIS A 159 -17.22 -41.82 -12.14
CA HIS A 159 -16.33 -42.49 -11.20
C HIS A 159 -14.88 -42.32 -11.66
N GLY A 160 -14.05 -41.73 -10.81
CA GLY A 160 -12.62 -41.56 -11.06
C GLY A 160 -11.82 -42.33 -10.02
N ALA A 161 -10.80 -43.08 -10.48
CA ALA A 161 -9.88 -43.79 -9.61
C ALA A 161 -8.46 -43.27 -9.81
N ILE A 162 -7.79 -42.83 -8.73
CA ILE A 162 -6.44 -42.28 -8.79
C ILE A 162 -5.50 -43.13 -7.94
N ASP A 163 -4.43 -43.64 -8.53
CA ASP A 163 -3.36 -44.29 -7.76
C ASP A 163 -2.60 -43.26 -6.91
N VAL A 164 -2.47 -43.53 -5.61
CA VAL A 164 -1.91 -42.57 -4.64
C VAL A 164 -0.38 -42.44 -4.73
N ALA A 165 0.31 -43.39 -5.36
CA ALA A 165 1.77 -43.31 -5.57
C ALA A 165 2.11 -42.49 -6.83
N THR A 166 1.47 -42.79 -7.96
CA THR A 166 1.79 -42.18 -9.25
C THR A 166 0.97 -40.92 -9.53
N GLY A 167 -0.27 -40.87 -9.03
CA GLY A 167 -1.26 -39.87 -9.42
C GLY A 167 -1.91 -40.16 -10.77
N PHE A 168 -1.72 -41.37 -11.31
CA PHE A 168 -2.33 -41.78 -12.57
C PHE A 168 -3.84 -41.97 -12.40
N LEU A 169 -4.62 -41.40 -13.33
CA LEU A 169 -6.07 -41.47 -13.34
C LEU A 169 -6.52 -42.65 -14.20
N ASN A 170 -7.10 -43.65 -13.55
CA ASN A 170 -7.77 -44.76 -14.20
C ASN A 170 -9.26 -44.45 -14.26
N TYR A 171 -9.83 -44.45 -15.46
CA TYR A 171 -11.27 -44.49 -15.65
C TYR A 171 -11.71 -45.95 -15.58
N MET A 172 -12.73 -46.25 -14.79
CA MET A 172 -13.39 -47.55 -14.85
C MET A 172 -14.50 -47.46 -15.90
N ASN A 173 -14.45 -48.34 -16.91
CA ASN A 173 -15.53 -48.52 -17.88
C ASN A 173 -16.71 -49.26 -17.26
#